data_AF-A0A2V7QG27-F1
#
_entry.id   AF-A0A2V7QG27-F1
#
_cell.length_a   1.000
_cell.length_b   1.000
_cell.length_c   1.000
_cell.angle_alpha   90.00
_cell.angle_beta   90.00
_cell.angle_gamma   90.00
#
_symmetry.space_group_name_H-M   'P 1'
#
loop_
_entity.id
_entity.type
_entity.pdbx_description
1 polymer ?
#
loop_
_entity_poly.entity_id
_entity_poly.type
_entity_poly.pdbx_seq_one_letter_code
_entity_poly.pdbx_strand_id
1 'polypeptide(L)' 'AHREQDESKRNALYTQADQLEFNDAPIIYLFFYKDVYAVQPWIKGFTVPAVFNGQRWTDVTISK' A
#
# COMPACT_ATOMS: atom_id res chain seq x y z
N ALA A 1 -3.88 -17.89 -8.17
CA ALA A 1 -2.62 -17.35 -7.61
C ALA A 1 -2.36 -17.78 -6.15
N HIS A 2 -3.31 -17.64 -5.21
CA HIS A 2 -3.05 -17.87 -3.77
C HIS A 2 -2.46 -19.24 -3.34
N ARG A 3 -2.62 -20.30 -4.14
CA ARG A 3 -2.04 -21.63 -3.85
C ARG A 3 -0.68 -21.86 -4.51
N GLU A 4 -0.27 -20.99 -5.42
CA GLU A 4 1.01 -21.09 -6.14
C GLU A 4 2.15 -20.58 -5.24
N GLN A 5 3.18 -21.41 -5.08
CA GLN A 5 4.32 -21.15 -4.22
C GLN A 5 5.49 -20.52 -5.00
N ASP A 6 5.57 -20.77 -6.31
CA ASP A 6 6.52 -20.11 -7.19
C ASP A 6 6.10 -18.64 -7.38
N GLU A 7 6.95 -17.72 -6.93
CA GLU A 7 6.65 -16.29 -6.96
C GLU A 7 6.44 -15.76 -8.38
N SER A 8 7.26 -16.19 -9.34
CA SER A 8 7.17 -15.73 -10.72
C SER A 8 5.84 -16.15 -11.35
N LYS A 9 5.46 -17.43 -11.17
CA LYS A 9 4.17 -17.96 -11.64
C LYS A 9 3.00 -17.29 -10.94
N ARG A 10 3.10 -17.07 -9.62
CA ARG A 10 2.06 -16.40 -8.85
C ARG A 10 1.84 -14.97 -9.35
N ASN A 11 2.90 -14.23 -9.60
CA ASN A 11 2.83 -12.85 -10.09
C ASN A 11 2.22 -12.82 -11.49
N ALA A 12 2.61 -13.74 -12.40
CA ALA A 12 2.02 -13.86 -13.72
C ALA A 12 0.50 -14.13 -13.67
N LEU A 13 0.06 -15.00 -12.75
CA LEU A 13 -1.37 -15.27 -12.54
C LEU A 13 -2.14 -14.05 -12.02
N TYR A 14 -1.54 -13.23 -11.14
CA TYR A 14 -2.19 -11.99 -10.69
C TYR A 14 -2.28 -10.96 -11.80
N THR A 15 -1.20 -10.75 -12.55
CA THR A 15 -1.22 -9.82 -13.70
C THR A 15 -2.28 -10.21 -14.73
N GLN A 16 -2.46 -11.51 -14.99
CA GLN A 16 -3.52 -11.99 -15.89
C GLN A 16 -4.92 -11.69 -15.33
N ALA A 17 -5.13 -11.85 -14.02
CA ALA A 17 -6.41 -11.54 -13.39
C ALA A 17 -6.74 -10.04 -13.44
N ASP A 18 -5.76 -9.19 -13.11
CA ASP A 18 -5.89 -7.73 -13.16
C ASP A 18 -6.24 -7.26 -14.58
N GLN A 19 -5.61 -7.85 -15.61
CA GLN A 19 -5.91 -7.52 -17.00
C GLN A 19 -7.34 -7.90 -17.42
N LEU A 20 -7.83 -9.04 -16.93
CA LEU A 20 -9.20 -9.51 -17.19
C LEU A 20 -10.22 -8.55 -16.55
N GLU A 21 -10.04 -8.21 -15.27
CA GLU A 21 -10.89 -7.25 -14.57
C GLU A 21 -10.89 -5.88 -15.26
N PHE A 22 -9.70 -5.38 -15.62
CA PHE A 22 -9.58 -4.09 -16.29
C PHE A 22 -10.34 -4.04 -17.63
N ASN A 23 -10.29 -5.12 -18.41
CA ASN A 23 -10.98 -5.21 -19.70
C ASN A 23 -12.50 -5.27 -19.57
N ASP A 24 -13.00 -5.94 -18.53
CA ASP A 24 -14.45 -6.02 -18.25
C ASP A 24 -15.01 -4.68 -17.72
N ALA A 25 -14.12 -3.75 -17.34
CA ALA A 25 -14.42 -2.41 -16.84
C ALA A 25 -15.54 -2.33 -15.77
N PRO A 26 -15.56 -3.21 -14.74
CA PRO A 26 -16.55 -3.12 -13.66
C PRO A 26 -16.33 -1.90 -12.75
N ILE A 27 -15.13 -1.31 -12.78
CA ILE A 27 -14.69 -0.19 -11.95
C ILE A 27 -13.93 0.81 -12.84
N ILE A 28 -14.12 2.11 -12.60
CA ILE A 28 -13.35 3.18 -13.25
C ILE A 28 -12.20 3.58 -12.32
N TYR A 29 -10.97 3.20 -12.68
CA TYR A 29 -9.77 3.62 -11.95
C TYR A 29 -9.45 5.08 -12.26
N LEU A 30 -9.38 5.92 -11.22
CA LEU A 30 -9.11 7.36 -11.37
C LEU A 30 -7.65 7.71 -11.06
N PHE A 31 -7.21 7.42 -9.84
CA PHE A 31 -5.86 7.68 -9.36
C PHE A 31 -5.57 6.88 -8.09
N PHE A 32 -4.29 6.69 -7.79
CA PHE A 32 -3.85 6.21 -6.48
C PHE A 32 -3.67 7.38 -5.53
N TYR A 33 -4.12 7.22 -4.29
CA TYR A 33 -3.94 8.24 -3.26
C TYR A 33 -2.46 8.42 -2.92
N LYS A 34 -2.07 9.68 -2.70
CA LYS A 34 -0.79 10.03 -2.10
C LYS A 34 -1.05 10.63 -0.73
N ASP A 35 -0.62 9.92 0.30
CA ASP A 35 -0.69 10.44 1.66
C ASP A 35 0.37 11.54 1.86
N VAL A 36 -0.03 12.64 2.48
CA VAL A 36 0.85 13.76 2.85
C VAL A 36 0.61 14.08 4.31
N TYR A 37 1.68 14.12 5.09
CA TYR A 37 1.62 14.39 6.53
C TYR A 37 2.44 15.63 6.87
N ALA A 38 1.84 16.52 7.66
CA ALA A 38 2.56 17.59 8.33
C ALA A 38 3.04 17.09 9.70
N VAL A 39 4.34 17.10 9.92
CA VAL A 39 4.96 16.60 11.16
C VAL A 39 5.70 17.75 11.83
N GLN A 40 5.41 17.97 13.11
CA GLN A 40 6.08 19.02 13.89
C GLN A 40 7.55 18.66 14.14
N PRO A 41 8.47 19.64 14.21
CA PRO A 41 9.91 19.37 14.34
C PRO A 41 10.30 18.59 15.61
N TRP A 42 9.51 18.69 16.68
CA TRP A 42 9.72 18.00 17.96
C TRP A 42 9.18 16.56 17.99
N ILE A 43 8.53 16.09 16.93
CA ILE A 43 8.07 14.70 16.79
C ILE A 43 9.19 13.90 16.14
N LYS A 44 9.61 12.81 16.81
CA LYS A 44 10.66 11.89 16.34
C LYS A 44 10.09 10.49 16.17
N GLY A 45 10.65 9.73 15.22
CA GLY A 45 10.24 8.34 14.96
C GLY A 45 8.94 8.18 14.18
N PHE A 46 8.32 9.28 13.72
CA PHE A 46 7.15 9.18 12.84
C PHE A 46 7.55 8.60 11.48
N THR A 47 6.91 7.51 11.08
CA THR A 47 7.08 6.89 9.76
C THR A 47 5.71 6.59 9.15
N VAL A 48 5.63 6.70 7.82
CA VAL A 48 4.42 6.33 7.09
C VAL A 48 4.46 4.82 6.86
N PRO A 49 3.49 4.04 7.37
CA PRO A 49 3.47 2.60 7.22
C PRO A 49 3.22 2.22 5.77
N ALA A 50 3.85 1.13 5.32
CA ALA A 50 3.66 0.60 3.97
C ALA A 50 2.21 0.08 3.74
N VAL A 51 1.55 -0.34 4.82
CA VAL A 51 0.14 -0.75 4.79
C VAL A 51 -0.72 0.46 5.14
N PHE A 52 -1.70 0.77 4.29
CA PHE A 52 -2.56 1.94 4.41
C PHE A 52 -3.19 2.12 5.81
N ASN A 53 -3.60 1.01 6.45
CA ASN A 53 -4.20 0.99 7.78
C ASN A 53 -3.20 0.71 8.93
N GLY A 54 -1.89 0.74 8.67
CA GLY A 54 -0.87 0.50 9.69
C GLY A 54 -0.89 1.55 10.82
N GLN A 55 -0.56 1.12 12.04
CA GLN A 55 -0.41 2.03 13.18
C GLN A 55 0.86 2.88 13.02
N ARG A 56 0.71 4.21 13.08
CA ARG A 56 1.77 5.20 12.81
C ARG A 56 2.52 5.67 14.05
N TRP A 57 2.00 5.36 15.23
CA TRP A 57 2.45 5.92 16.51
C TRP A 57 3.27 4.96 17.37
N THR A 58 3.68 3.81 16.84
CA THR A 58 4.39 2.76 17.61
C THR A 58 5.76 3.20 18.11
N ASP A 59 6.48 3.99 17.30
CA ASP A 59 7.88 4.37 17.56
C ASP A 59 8.03 5.88 17.81
N VAL A 60 6.91 6.58 17.99
CA VAL A 60 6.89 8.04 18.08
C VAL A 60 7.26 8.52 19.48
N THR A 61 8.14 9.52 19.53
CA THR A 61 8.51 10.23 20.75
C THR A 61 8.42 11.75 20.57
N ILE A 62 8.27 12.46 21.68
CA ILE A 62 8.22 13.93 21.73
C ILE A 62 9.51 14.41 22.41
N SER A 63 10.37 15.13 21.67
CA SER A 63 11.53 15.81 22.26
C SER A 63 11.13 17.20 22.76
N LYS A 64 11.52 17.55 23.98
CA LYS A 64 11.43 18.94 24.47
C LYS A 64 12.41 19.85 23.75
#